data_AF-A0A2S2PUU0-F1
#
_entry.id   AF-A0A2S2PUU0-F1
#
_cell.length_a   1.000
_cell.length_b   1.000
_cell.length_c   1.000
_cell.angle_alpha   90.00
_cell.angle_beta   90.00
_cell.angle_gamma   90.00
#
_symmetry.space_group_name_H-M   'P 1'
#
loop_
_entity.id
_entity.type
_entity.pdbx_description
1 polymer ?
#
loop_
_entity_poly.entity_id
_entity_poly.type
_entity_poly.pdbx_seq_one_letter_code
_entity_poly.pdbx_strand_id
1 'polypeptide(L)'
;MRYTNEKGFGAKIVSNVLIKKNKMIPGLGGQLFFIHDNDIKAGVNDFSIITRSCSLKQFVYLGPAAYVDHDCESNAVFSSIGEPSYVQIKSVKQILPGEEITVFYGHGYFGYNNAQCQCMTCENNMKGFFSKKVDTVDTM
;
A
#
# COMPACT_ATOMS: atom_id res chain seq x y z
N MET A 1 11.44 4.56 -12.02
CA MET A 1 10.45 5.06 -11.05
C MET A 1 9.12 4.46 -11.43
N ARG A 2 8.44 3.80 -10.49
CA ARG A 2 7.18 3.08 -10.78
C ARG A 2 5.96 3.99 -10.61
N TYR A 3 5.95 4.83 -9.58
CA TYR A 3 4.82 5.67 -9.23
C TYR A 3 5.00 7.10 -9.74
N THR A 4 4.05 7.63 -10.51
CA THR A 4 4.12 8.99 -11.10
C THR A 4 4.13 10.11 -10.06
N ASN A 5 3.62 9.85 -8.86
CA ASN A 5 3.51 10.85 -7.80
C ASN A 5 4.80 10.99 -6.98
N GLU A 6 5.77 10.10 -7.19
CA GLU A 6 7.07 10.15 -6.51
C GLU A 6 8.02 11.12 -7.23
N LYS A 7 8.48 12.15 -6.51
CA LYS A 7 9.39 13.18 -7.04
C LYS A 7 10.87 12.74 -7.10
N GLY A 8 11.15 11.47 -7.39
CA GLY A 8 12.53 10.98 -7.54
C GLY A 8 13.17 10.26 -6.37
N PHE A 9 12.53 10.25 -5.20
CA PHE A 9 13.12 9.73 -3.95
C PHE A 9 12.36 8.52 -3.38
N GLY A 10 11.64 7.78 -4.21
CA GLY A 10 10.91 6.58 -3.81
C GLY A 10 11.84 5.46 -3.34
N ALA A 11 11.37 4.66 -2.39
CA ALA A 11 12.05 3.48 -1.88
C ALA A 11 11.06 2.33 -1.75
N LYS A 12 11.55 1.10 -1.88
CA LYS A 12 10.73 -0.11 -1.79
C LYS A 12 11.40 -1.18 -0.95
N ILE A 13 10.60 -2.06 -0.38
CA ILE A 13 11.08 -3.16 0.46
C ILE A 13 11.12 -4.46 -0.36
N VAL A 14 12.29 -5.07 -0.43
CA VAL A 14 12.53 -6.33 -1.15
C VAL A 14 13.05 -7.38 -0.18
N SER A 15 12.53 -8.61 -0.30
CA SER A 15 13.02 -9.72 0.50
C SER A 15 14.39 -10.18 0.01
N ASN A 16 15.36 -10.33 0.92
CA ASN A 16 16.66 -10.95 0.62
C ASN A 16 16.68 -12.46 0.92
N VAL A 17 15.62 -12.98 1.53
CA VAL A 17 15.51 -14.38 1.97
C VAL A 17 14.16 -14.98 1.57
N LEU A 18 14.04 -16.30 1.67
CA LEU A 18 12.76 -16.97 1.51
C LEU A 18 11.88 -16.75 2.75
N ILE A 19 10.71 -16.14 2.57
CA ILE A 19 9.70 -15.97 3.62
C ILE A 19 8.54 -16.92 3.31
N LYS A 20 8.29 -17.88 4.21
CA LYS A 20 7.14 -18.80 4.08
C LYS A 20 5.84 -18.06 4.35
N LYS A 21 4.72 -18.57 3.80
CA LYS A 21 3.37 -18.09 4.09
C LYS A 21 3.09 -18.09 5.61
N ASN A 22 2.31 -17.11 6.08
CA ASN A 22 1.88 -16.94 7.46
C ASN A 22 3.01 -16.68 8.47
N LYS A 23 4.11 -16.05 8.04
CA LYS A 23 5.22 -15.67 8.92
C LYS A 23 5.22 -14.17 9.17
N MET A 24 5.46 -13.80 10.42
CA MET A 24 5.80 -12.43 10.76
C MET A 24 7.18 -12.10 10.18
N ILE A 25 7.34 -10.89 9.67
CA ILE A 25 8.60 -10.41 9.09
C ILE A 25 9.30 -9.56 10.17
N PRO A 26 10.31 -10.10 10.88
CA PRO A 26 10.93 -9.39 12.00
C PRO A 26 11.60 -8.10 11.52
N GLY A 27 11.49 -7.03 12.30
CA GLY A 27 12.06 -5.72 11.96
C GLY A 27 11.27 -4.92 10.92
N LEU A 28 10.34 -5.55 10.19
CA LEU A 28 9.42 -4.86 9.28
C LEU A 28 8.10 -4.55 9.99
N GLY A 29 8.15 -3.49 10.79
CA GLY A 29 6.99 -2.95 11.49
C GLY A 29 7.01 -1.44 11.52
N GLY A 30 6.00 -0.85 12.15
CA GLY A 30 5.85 0.59 12.24
C GLY A 30 4.83 0.98 13.30
N GLN A 31 4.89 2.25 13.68
CA GLN A 31 3.98 2.86 14.64
C GLN A 31 2.85 3.56 13.89
N LEU A 32 1.62 3.35 14.37
CA LEU A 32 0.40 3.94 13.88
C LEU A 32 0.02 5.12 14.78
N PHE A 33 -0.01 6.31 14.20
CA PHE A 33 -0.42 7.53 14.89
C PHE A 33 -1.72 8.05 14.30
N PHE A 34 -2.63 8.48 15.17
CA PHE A 34 -3.81 9.20 14.72
C PHE A 34 -3.39 10.61 14.27
N ILE A 35 -3.93 11.06 13.14
CA ILE A 35 -3.72 12.42 12.62
C ILE A 35 -5.07 13.08 12.37
N HIS A 36 -5.17 14.37 12.69
CA HIS A 36 -6.32 15.19 12.34
C HIS A 36 -6.17 15.77 10.94
N ASP A 37 -7.29 15.97 10.24
CA ASP A 37 -7.30 16.51 8.87
C ASP A 37 -6.55 17.86 8.74
N ASN A 38 -6.57 18.68 9.80
CA ASN A 38 -5.88 19.98 9.84
C ASN A 38 -4.35 19.89 9.80
N ASP A 39 -3.78 18.74 10.18
CA ASP A 39 -2.33 18.51 10.24
C ASP A 39 -1.77 17.89 8.95
N ILE A 40 -2.65 17.58 7.99
CA ILE A 40 -2.30 16.96 6.71
C ILE A 40 -2.05 18.04 5.65
N LYS A 41 -0.87 18.00 5.05
CA LYS A 41 -0.45 18.85 3.94
C LYS A 41 -0.27 17.97 2.71
N ALA A 42 -1.21 18.12 1.77
CA ALA A 42 -1.23 17.36 0.52
C ALA A 42 0.11 17.48 -0.24
N GLY A 43 0.70 16.35 -0.62
CA GLY A 43 1.97 16.26 -1.33
C GLY A 43 3.22 16.55 -0.48
N VAL A 44 3.09 16.67 0.85
CA VAL A 44 4.20 16.90 1.78
C VAL A 44 4.30 15.80 2.84
N ASN A 45 3.21 15.48 3.54
CA ASN A 45 3.21 14.50 4.65
C ASN A 45 2.08 13.46 4.57
N ASP A 46 1.50 13.27 3.38
CA ASP A 46 0.35 12.41 3.12
C ASP A 46 0.69 11.01 2.56
N PHE A 47 1.99 10.69 2.45
CA PHE A 47 2.46 9.47 1.79
C PHE A 47 2.11 8.16 2.51
N SER A 48 1.99 8.18 3.84
CA SER A 48 1.72 6.98 4.66
C SER A 48 0.41 7.08 5.46
N ILE A 49 -0.51 7.92 5.00
CA ILE A 49 -1.83 8.07 5.62
C ILE A 49 -2.73 6.95 5.13
N ILE A 50 -3.35 6.22 6.05
CA ILE A 50 -4.36 5.20 5.77
C ILE A 50 -5.63 5.51 6.57
N THR A 51 -6.77 5.38 5.91
CA THR A 51 -8.08 5.51 6.54
C THR A 51 -8.59 4.14 6.96
N ARG A 52 -8.90 3.96 8.26
CA ARG A 52 -9.51 2.71 8.72
C ARG A 52 -10.99 2.69 8.35
N SER A 53 -11.40 1.71 7.55
CA SER A 53 -12.78 1.58 7.04
C SER A 53 -13.86 1.50 8.14
N CYS A 54 -13.51 1.00 9.33
CA CYS A 54 -14.46 0.84 10.43
C CYS A 54 -14.73 2.13 11.23
N SER A 55 -13.83 3.11 11.19
CA SER A 55 -13.95 4.33 12.00
C SER A 55 -13.87 5.62 11.19
N LEU A 56 -13.55 5.54 9.88
CA LEU A 56 -13.29 6.68 8.99
C LEU A 56 -12.19 7.62 9.51
N LYS A 57 -11.41 7.18 10.50
CA LYS A 57 -10.30 7.95 11.06
C LYS A 57 -9.05 7.72 10.24
N GLN A 58 -8.29 8.80 10.07
CA GLN A 58 -7.02 8.81 9.37
C GLN A 58 -5.88 8.51 10.34
N PHE A 59 -4.94 7.68 9.90
CA PHE A 59 -3.77 7.33 10.67
C PHE A 59 -2.53 7.40 9.80
N VAL A 60 -1.41 7.84 10.38
CA VAL A 60 -0.09 7.86 9.74
C VAL A 60 0.68 6.63 10.19
N TYR A 61 1.23 5.88 9.25
CA TYR A 61 2.24 4.85 9.53
C TYR A 61 3.63 5.47 9.50
N LEU A 62 4.40 5.27 10.57
CA LEU A 62 5.81 5.65 10.65
C LEU A 62 6.69 4.43 10.92
N GLY A 63 7.92 4.45 10.42
CA GLY A 63 8.90 3.36 10.57
C GLY A 63 9.06 2.52 9.30
N PRO A 64 9.80 1.40 9.36
CA PRO A 64 10.12 0.57 8.20
C PRO A 64 8.90 0.15 7.36
N ALA A 65 7.76 -0.13 8.01
CA ALA A 65 6.53 -0.51 7.34
C ALA A 65 5.92 0.60 6.46
N ALA A 66 6.31 1.88 6.64
CA ALA A 66 5.83 2.99 5.82
C ALA A 66 6.38 2.98 4.38
N TYR A 67 7.45 2.22 4.12
CA TYR A 67 8.05 2.05 2.79
C TYR A 67 7.52 0.82 2.04
N VAL A 68 6.51 0.14 2.60
CA VAL A 68 5.96 -1.08 2.00
C VAL A 68 4.84 -0.69 1.07
N ASP A 69 5.09 -0.86 -0.21
CA ASP A 69 4.20 -0.41 -1.28
C ASP A 69 2.87 -1.16 -1.35
N HIS A 70 1.92 -0.52 -2.02
CA HIS A 70 0.63 -1.12 -2.31
C HIS A 70 0.68 -2.08 -3.50
N ASP A 71 0.05 -3.25 -3.34
CA ASP A 71 -0.39 -4.08 -4.46
C ASP A 71 -1.81 -4.62 -4.25
N CYS A 72 -2.61 -4.65 -5.31
CA CYS A 72 -3.99 -5.15 -5.28
C CYS A 72 -4.07 -6.66 -4.99
N GLU A 73 -3.03 -7.43 -5.32
CA GLU A 73 -2.88 -8.85 -4.97
C GLU A 73 -1.65 -9.07 -4.09
N SER A 74 -1.54 -8.27 -3.02
CA SER A 74 -0.41 -8.25 -2.11
C SER A 74 0.02 -9.61 -1.56
N ASN A 75 1.32 -9.73 -1.24
CA ASN A 75 1.91 -10.93 -0.65
C ASN A 75 2.03 -10.86 0.88
N ALA A 76 1.77 -9.70 1.49
CA ALA A 76 1.72 -9.49 2.92
C ALA A 76 0.50 -8.65 3.35
N VAL A 77 0.26 -8.59 4.66
CA VAL A 77 -0.78 -7.78 5.30
C VAL A 77 -0.25 -7.11 6.57
N PHE A 78 -0.85 -5.98 6.93
CA PHE A 78 -0.69 -5.36 8.23
C PHE A 78 -1.34 -6.25 9.31
N SER A 79 -0.57 -6.62 10.33
CA SER A 79 -1.00 -7.38 11.49
C SER A 79 -0.77 -6.55 12.75
N SER A 80 -1.84 -6.20 13.45
CA SER A 80 -1.75 -5.63 14.79
C SER A 80 -1.48 -6.76 15.78
N ILE A 81 -0.31 -6.79 16.41
CA ILE A 81 -0.03 -7.72 17.51
C ILE A 81 -0.21 -6.96 18.82
N GLY A 82 -1.29 -7.23 19.55
CA GLY A 82 -1.47 -6.87 20.97
C GLY A 82 -1.65 -5.38 21.27
N GLU A 83 -1.04 -4.48 20.50
CA GLU A 83 -1.05 -3.04 20.71
C GLU A 83 -1.78 -2.33 19.56
N PRO A 84 -2.73 -1.42 19.84
CA PRO A 84 -3.45 -0.69 18.80
C PRO A 84 -2.55 0.27 18.01
N SER A 85 -1.35 0.53 18.51
CA SER A 85 -0.44 1.54 18.02
C SER A 85 0.78 0.98 17.27
N TYR A 86 1.07 -0.33 17.36
CA TYR A 86 2.17 -0.94 16.61
C TYR A 86 1.65 -1.97 15.61
N VAL A 87 2.15 -1.87 14.38
CA VAL A 87 1.76 -2.76 13.28
C VAL A 87 2.99 -3.46 12.76
N GLN A 88 2.88 -4.79 12.68
CA GLN A 88 3.88 -5.64 12.04
C GLN A 88 3.36 -6.11 10.69
N ILE A 89 4.26 -6.61 9.85
CA ILE A 89 3.90 -7.21 8.58
C ILE A 89 3.94 -8.73 8.67
N LYS A 90 2.87 -9.36 8.19
CA LYS A 90 2.72 -10.81 8.09
C LYS A 90 2.59 -11.22 6.64
N SER A 91 3.36 -12.20 6.21
CA SER A 91 3.22 -12.79 4.87
C SER A 91 1.90 -13.58 4.77
N VAL A 92 1.18 -13.41 3.66
CA VAL A 92 -0.02 -14.20 3.31
C VAL A 92 0.24 -15.17 2.16
N LYS A 93 1.33 -14.95 1.42
CA LYS A 93 1.86 -15.83 0.37
C LYS A 93 3.32 -16.18 0.71
N GLN A 94 3.90 -17.14 -0.02
CA GLN A 94 5.35 -17.32 -0.01
C GLN A 94 5.99 -16.14 -0.74
N ILE A 95 7.11 -15.63 -0.22
CA ILE A 95 7.88 -14.53 -0.80
C ILE A 95 9.30 -15.02 -1.04
N LEU A 96 9.76 -14.98 -2.28
CA LEU A 96 11.08 -15.43 -2.70
C LEU A 96 12.13 -14.31 -2.51
N PRO A 97 13.43 -14.66 -2.40
CA PRO A 97 14.50 -13.66 -2.49
C PRO A 97 14.39 -12.86 -3.81
N GLY A 98 14.48 -11.54 -3.71
CA GLY A 98 14.31 -10.60 -4.83
C GLY A 98 12.87 -10.14 -5.06
N GLU A 99 11.87 -10.76 -4.42
CA GLU A 99 10.48 -10.29 -4.51
C GLU A 99 10.23 -9.09 -3.60
N GLU A 100 9.46 -8.14 -4.12
CA GLU A 100 9.00 -6.98 -3.38
C GLU A 100 7.93 -7.37 -2.37
N ILE A 101 8.05 -6.88 -1.14
CA ILE A 101 7.04 -7.08 -0.11
C ILE A 101 6.00 -5.97 -0.29
N THR A 102 4.75 -6.37 -0.46
CA THR A 102 3.64 -5.45 -0.72
C THR A 102 2.46 -5.75 0.19
N VAL A 103 1.61 -4.74 0.42
CA VAL A 103 0.41 -4.85 1.24
C VAL A 103 -0.81 -4.22 0.55
N PHE A 104 -2.00 -4.62 0.97
CA PHE A 104 -3.24 -4.01 0.49
C PHE A 104 -3.63 -2.85 1.41
N TYR A 105 -3.57 -1.60 0.91
CA TYR A 105 -3.93 -0.41 1.71
C TYR A 105 -5.43 -0.25 1.92
N GLY A 106 -6.25 -0.76 0.98
CA GLY A 106 -7.70 -0.59 1.00
C GLY A 106 -8.26 -0.45 -0.41
N HIS A 107 -9.58 -0.60 -0.55
CA HIS A 107 -10.27 -0.56 -1.84
C HIS A 107 -10.39 0.84 -2.47
N GLY A 108 -10.23 1.91 -1.68
CA GLY A 108 -10.43 3.29 -2.12
C GLY A 108 -9.22 4.19 -1.92
N TYR A 109 -8.03 3.61 -1.77
CA TYR A 109 -6.83 4.39 -1.47
C TYR A 109 -6.41 5.27 -2.66
N PHE A 110 -6.39 4.68 -3.86
CA PHE A 110 -6.03 5.38 -5.10
C PHE A 110 -7.30 5.78 -5.87
N GLY A 111 -8.18 6.53 -5.23
CA GLY A 111 -9.49 6.91 -5.76
C GLY A 111 -10.54 5.79 -5.67
N TYR A 112 -11.74 6.04 -6.21
CA TYR A 112 -12.84 5.07 -6.18
C TYR A 112 -12.43 3.74 -6.82
N ASN A 113 -12.58 2.64 -6.08
CA ASN A 113 -12.16 1.30 -6.48
C ASN A 113 -10.70 1.21 -6.97
N ASN A 114 -9.79 2.02 -6.39
CA ASN A 114 -8.38 2.08 -6.78
C ASN A 114 -8.18 2.40 -8.28
N ALA A 115 -9.06 3.20 -8.87
CA ALA A 115 -9.01 3.58 -10.29
C ALA A 115 -7.70 4.27 -10.71
N GLN A 116 -6.93 4.83 -9.77
CA GLN A 116 -5.64 5.47 -10.04
C GLN A 116 -4.44 4.60 -9.58
N CYS A 117 -4.68 3.35 -9.18
CA CYS A 117 -3.63 2.46 -8.71
C CYS A 117 -2.66 2.06 -9.82
N GLN A 118 -1.35 2.13 -9.52
CA GLN A 118 -0.23 1.82 -10.43
C GLN A 118 0.56 0.56 -10.00
N CYS A 119 -0.01 -0.28 -9.14
CA CYS A 119 0.64 -1.53 -8.70
C CYS A 119 0.87 -2.54 -9.85
N MET A 120 1.75 -3.52 -9.62
CA MET A 120 2.12 -4.51 -10.64
C MET A 120 0.91 -5.35 -11.09
N THR A 121 0.04 -5.70 -10.13
CA THR A 121 -1.20 -6.41 -10.44
C THR A 121 -2.15 -5.60 -11.33
N CYS A 122 -2.25 -4.28 -11.13
CA CYS A 122 -3.07 -3.43 -11.99
C CYS A 122 -2.49 -3.33 -13.41
N GLU A 123 -1.17 -3.23 -13.53
CA GLU A 123 -0.47 -3.21 -14.83
C GLU A 123 -0.72 -4.50 -15.62
N ASN A 124 -0.48 -5.66 -15.00
CA ASN A 124 -0.65 -6.96 -15.63
C ASN A 124 -2.11 -7.25 -16.05
N ASN A 125 -3.07 -6.76 -15.26
CA ASN A 125 -4.49 -7.00 -15.50
C ASN A 125 -5.19 -5.89 -16.30
N MET A 126 -4.47 -4.85 -16.75
CA MET A 126 -5.04 -3.67 -17.41
C MET A 126 -6.16 -3.00 -16.59
N LYS A 127 -5.93 -2.84 -15.29
CA LYS A 127 -6.85 -2.23 -14.31
C LYS A 127 -6.24 -0.96 -13.71
N GLY A 128 -7.03 -0.25 -12.90
CA GLY A 128 -6.58 0.97 -12.23
C GLY A 128 -6.13 2.01 -13.25
N PHE A 129 -4.94 2.58 -13.03
CA PHE A 129 -4.36 3.58 -13.92
C PHE A 129 -4.17 3.07 -15.36
N PHE A 130 -3.97 1.76 -15.54
CA PHE A 130 -3.73 1.13 -16.84
C PHE A 130 -5.02 0.70 -17.56
N SER A 131 -6.20 1.00 -16.99
CA SER A 131 -7.45 0.72 -17.68
C SER A 131 -7.53 1.51 -18.99
N LYS A 132 -7.83 0.82 -20.09
CA LYS A 132 -8.12 1.49 -21.36
C LYS A 132 -9.40 2.29 -21.17
N LYS A 133 -9.38 3.59 -21.51
CA LYS A 133 -10.62 4.33 -21.69
C LYS A 133 -11.43 3.60 -22.77
N VAL A 134 -12.61 3.12 -22.40
CA VAL A 134 -13.59 2.72 -23.40
C VAL A 134 -13.98 4.02 -24.08
N ASP A 135 -13.54 4.22 -25.32
CA ASP A 135 -14.11 5.25 -26.17
C ASP A 135 -15.58 4.90 -26.32
N THR A 136 -16.45 5.61 -25.61
CA THR A 136 -17.88 5.58 -25.86
C THR A 136 -18.06 6.15 -27.25
N VAL A 137 -18.18 5.27 -28.24
CA VAL A 137 -18.70 5.65 -29.55
C VAL A 137 -20.16 6.01 -29.30
N ASP A 138 -20.43 7.30 -29.15
CA ASP A 138 -21.77 7.87 -29.19
C ASP A 138 -22.40 7.43 -30.51
N THR A 139 -23.30 6.45 -30.42
CA THR A 139 -24.14 6.07 -31.56
C THR A 139 -25.31 7.03 -31.53
N MET A 140 -25.28 8.00 -32.45
CA MET A 140 -26.37 8.91 -32.77
C MET A 140 -27.63 8.16 -33.19
#